data_AF-A0A956LVH0-F1
#
_entry.id   AF-A0A956LVH0-F1
#
_cell.length_a   1.000
_cell.length_b   1.000
_cell.length_c   1.000
_cell.angle_alpha   90.00
_cell.angle_beta   90.00
_cell.angle_gamma   90.00
#
_symmetry.space_group_name_H-M   'P 1'
#
loop_
_entity.id
_entity.type
_entity.pdbx_description
1 polymer ?
#
loop_
_entity_poly.entity_id
_entity_poly.type
_entity_poly.pdbx_seq_one_letter_code
_entity_poly.pdbx_strand_id
1 'polypeptide(L)'
;MAEPILQIRDLKTHFDTEEGLVKAVDGVSYTIERGETLGVVGESGCGKSVTAMSILRLNPEPPTIYAGGEILFGGRNLLEITEEQMRKVRGNDIAMIFQEPMTSLNPVYTVGNQIVEVLELHRDMHGQAALEYAIEMLRKVGIPSPEHRVNEYPHQMSGGMKQRVMIAMALACDPQLLIADEPSTALDVTIQAQILDLLRSMQSEFGMSILLITHDLGVVAEMSDHVAVMYASKIVEYADTRSLFRRPRHPYTYGLFQSLPETHQDGHERLREIPGVVPNPLHFPSGCKFRTRCFKATETCVSVEPELVEIEPGHTVACHHPVTDEELRRVGRATASTTSEPGDGMIAGAPGGTGPRVGESGGTALRASESGRSAPHAGESGRSALRAGESGESAPRAGDSGGVAPHAGETQWDGGAR
;
A
#
# COMPACT_ATOMS: atom_id res chain seq x y z
N MET A 1 13.72 -2.97 -28.23
CA MET A 1 13.40 -3.04 -26.80
C MET A 1 12.41 -4.19 -26.63
N ALA A 2 12.25 -4.73 -25.42
CA ALA A 2 11.17 -5.68 -25.16
C ALA A 2 9.82 -4.94 -25.18
N GLU A 3 8.71 -5.68 -25.12
CA GLU A 3 7.41 -5.08 -24.82
C GLU A 3 7.21 -5.05 -23.30
N PRO A 4 6.85 -3.90 -22.70
CA PRO A 4 6.64 -3.77 -21.27
C PRO A 4 5.58 -4.74 -20.73
N ILE A 5 5.65 -5.08 -19.44
CA ILE A 5 4.59 -5.90 -18.84
C ILE A 5 3.28 -5.11 -18.70
N LEU A 6 3.38 -3.83 -18.34
CA LEU A 6 2.25 -2.94 -18.09
C LEU A 6 2.55 -1.53 -18.61
N GLN A 7 1.59 -0.92 -19.31
CA GLN A 7 1.56 0.51 -19.61
C GLN A 7 0.20 1.07 -19.21
N ILE A 8 0.20 2.05 -18.31
CA ILE A 8 -0.96 2.88 -17.98
C ILE A 8 -0.83 4.17 -18.79
N ARG A 9 -1.91 4.60 -19.46
CA ARG A 9 -1.91 5.79 -20.33
C ARG A 9 -3.15 6.63 -20.09
N ASP A 10 -2.97 7.88 -19.64
CA ASP A 10 -4.01 8.88 -19.40
C ASP A 10 -5.22 8.36 -18.58
N LEU A 11 -4.97 7.42 -17.66
CA LEU A 11 -6.01 6.70 -16.94
C LEU A 11 -6.83 7.65 -16.06
N LYS A 12 -8.15 7.59 -16.24
CA LYS A 12 -9.14 8.38 -15.50
C LYS A 12 -10.16 7.45 -14.85
N THR A 13 -10.00 7.23 -13.55
CA THR A 13 -10.94 6.46 -12.72
C THR A 13 -11.61 7.44 -11.76
N HIS A 14 -12.88 7.72 -12.00
CA HIS A 14 -13.70 8.62 -11.20
C HIS A 14 -14.78 7.82 -10.46
N PHE A 15 -15.41 8.40 -9.44
CA PHE A 15 -16.56 7.83 -8.74
C PHE A 15 -17.71 8.83 -8.75
N ASP A 16 -18.91 8.39 -9.13
CA ASP A 16 -20.12 9.21 -9.09
C ASP A 16 -20.81 9.07 -7.72
N THR A 17 -20.66 10.07 -6.85
CA THR A 17 -21.15 10.02 -5.46
C THR A 17 -22.32 10.97 -5.25
N GLU A 18 -23.11 10.79 -4.18
CA GLU A 18 -24.21 11.71 -3.83
C GLU A 18 -23.74 13.16 -3.60
N GLU A 19 -22.46 13.37 -3.24
CA GLU A 19 -21.83 14.69 -3.11
C GLU A 19 -21.22 15.22 -4.42
N GLY A 20 -21.15 14.39 -5.48
CA GLY A 20 -20.65 14.72 -6.81
C GLY A 20 -19.54 13.79 -7.32
N LEU A 21 -18.99 14.15 -8.49
CA LEU A 21 -17.99 13.36 -9.21
C LEU A 21 -16.60 13.48 -8.56
N VAL A 22 -16.17 12.42 -7.87
CA VAL A 22 -14.85 12.30 -7.26
C VAL A 22 -13.82 11.85 -8.31
N LYS A 23 -12.87 12.71 -8.64
CA LYS A 23 -11.76 12.38 -9.56
C LYS A 23 -10.61 11.68 -8.84
N ALA A 24 -10.75 10.40 -8.50
CA ALA A 24 -9.74 9.66 -7.73
C ALA A 24 -8.43 9.38 -8.50
N VAL A 25 -8.51 9.18 -9.81
CA VAL A 25 -7.39 9.06 -10.76
C VAL A 25 -7.74 9.91 -11.99
N ASP A 26 -6.85 10.81 -12.43
CA ASP A 26 -7.20 11.82 -13.47
C ASP A 26 -6.03 12.12 -14.43
N GLY A 27 -5.70 11.18 -15.31
CA GLY A 27 -4.61 11.30 -16.29
C GLY A 27 -3.29 10.67 -15.82
N VAL A 28 -3.35 9.58 -15.06
CA VAL A 28 -2.15 8.84 -14.63
C VAL A 28 -1.55 8.07 -15.80
N SER A 29 -0.24 8.15 -15.99
CA SER A 29 0.50 7.41 -17.03
C SER A 29 1.85 6.93 -16.52
N TYR A 30 2.13 5.63 -16.60
CA TYR A 30 3.43 5.04 -16.27
C TYR A 30 3.64 3.71 -17.01
N THR A 31 4.88 3.24 -17.05
CA THR A 31 5.26 1.94 -17.63
C THR A 31 5.98 1.10 -16.57
N ILE A 32 5.84 -0.22 -16.67
CA ILE A 32 6.65 -1.21 -15.94
C ILE A 32 7.23 -2.17 -16.98
N GLU A 33 8.55 -2.30 -17.02
CA GLU A 33 9.26 -3.27 -17.84
C GLU A 33 9.26 -4.67 -17.22
N ARG A 34 9.57 -5.70 -18.02
CA ARG A 34 9.52 -7.09 -17.55
C ARG A 34 10.63 -7.38 -16.54
N GLY A 35 10.23 -7.80 -15.34
CA GLY A 35 11.12 -8.09 -14.21
C GLY A 35 11.39 -6.89 -13.29
N GLU A 36 10.86 -5.70 -13.62
CA GLU A 36 11.07 -4.45 -12.89
C GLU A 36 10.15 -4.32 -11.66
N THR A 37 10.59 -3.59 -10.63
CA THR A 37 9.72 -3.07 -9.56
C THR A 37 9.47 -1.57 -9.73
N LEU A 38 8.22 -1.18 -9.97
CA LEU A 38 7.76 0.22 -9.88
C LEU A 38 7.17 0.51 -8.49
N GLY A 39 7.79 1.44 -7.77
CA GLY A 39 7.23 2.00 -6.54
C GLY A 39 6.22 3.12 -6.82
N VAL A 40 5.05 3.11 -6.20
CA VAL A 40 4.07 4.21 -6.25
C VAL A 40 3.84 4.77 -4.86
N VAL A 41 4.20 6.05 -4.67
CA VAL A 41 4.30 6.68 -3.34
C VAL A 41 3.49 7.96 -3.23
N GLY A 42 3.07 8.29 -2.01
CA GLY A 42 2.31 9.49 -1.69
C GLY A 42 1.44 9.33 -0.46
N GLU A 43 0.87 10.44 0.02
CA GLU A 43 -0.04 10.48 1.17
C GLU A 43 -1.29 9.59 0.98
N SER A 44 -2.01 9.33 2.07
CA SER A 44 -3.30 8.65 2.00
C SER A 44 -4.32 9.45 1.19
N GLY A 45 -5.23 8.76 0.49
CA GLY A 45 -6.24 9.36 -0.36
C GLY A 45 -5.74 9.97 -1.69
N CYS A 46 -4.43 9.90 -2.02
CA CYS A 46 -3.94 10.54 -3.25
C CYS A 46 -4.26 9.79 -4.56
N GLY A 47 -4.78 8.55 -4.49
CA GLY A 47 -5.28 7.75 -5.62
C GLY A 47 -4.54 6.42 -5.90
N LYS A 48 -3.53 6.05 -5.09
CA LYS A 48 -2.66 4.88 -5.33
C LYS A 48 -3.45 3.56 -5.47
N SER A 49 -4.18 3.16 -4.44
CA SER A 49 -4.95 1.91 -4.39
C SER A 49 -6.03 1.85 -5.48
N VAL A 50 -6.72 2.96 -5.76
CA VAL A 50 -7.70 3.07 -6.86
C VAL A 50 -7.01 2.83 -8.22
N THR A 51 -5.77 3.28 -8.39
CA THR A 51 -4.98 3.02 -9.60
C THR A 51 -4.67 1.53 -9.74
N ALA A 52 -4.21 0.86 -8.67
CA ALA A 52 -3.99 -0.59 -8.66
C ALA A 52 -5.27 -1.39 -8.92
N MET A 53 -6.35 -1.08 -8.21
CA MET A 53 -7.65 -1.73 -8.37
C MET A 53 -8.26 -1.50 -9.76
N SER A 54 -7.90 -0.41 -10.45
CA SER A 54 -8.30 -0.19 -11.85
C SER A 54 -7.66 -1.19 -12.82
N ILE A 55 -6.43 -1.64 -12.57
CA ILE A 55 -5.72 -2.61 -13.44
C ILE A 55 -6.51 -3.93 -13.53
N LEU A 56 -7.04 -4.39 -12.40
CA LEU A 56 -7.80 -5.63 -12.29
C LEU A 56 -9.33 -5.43 -12.39
N ARG A 57 -9.81 -4.20 -12.64
CA ARG A 57 -11.22 -3.78 -12.46
C ARG A 57 -11.83 -4.36 -11.18
N LEU A 58 -11.31 -3.95 -10.02
CA LEU A 58 -11.77 -4.33 -8.68
C LEU A 58 -12.37 -3.16 -7.89
N ASN A 59 -12.46 -1.98 -8.49
CA ASN A 59 -13.18 -0.86 -7.89
C ASN A 59 -14.70 -1.17 -7.82
N PRO A 60 -15.45 -0.61 -6.85
CA PRO A 60 -16.89 -0.84 -6.74
C PRO A 60 -17.65 -0.28 -7.96
N GLU A 61 -18.39 -1.13 -8.67
CA GLU A 61 -19.16 -0.80 -9.88
C GLU A 61 -20.64 -1.13 -9.66
N PRO A 62 -21.54 -0.14 -9.44
CA PRO A 62 -21.28 1.30 -9.23
C PRO A 62 -20.57 1.58 -7.88
N PRO A 63 -19.98 2.78 -7.66
CA PRO A 63 -20.08 4.01 -8.45
C PRO A 63 -18.90 4.33 -9.40
N THR A 64 -18.00 3.39 -9.68
CA THR A 64 -16.82 3.65 -10.53
C THR A 64 -17.19 3.98 -11.98
N ILE A 65 -16.50 4.97 -12.54
CA ILE A 65 -16.50 5.33 -13.96
C ILE A 65 -15.05 5.38 -14.46
N TYR A 66 -14.70 4.49 -15.39
CA TYR A 66 -13.47 4.61 -16.19
C TYR A 66 -13.70 5.66 -17.30
N ALA A 67 -13.46 6.93 -16.98
CA ALA A 67 -13.76 8.06 -17.84
C ALA A 67 -12.77 8.26 -19.01
N GLY A 68 -11.71 7.44 -19.09
CA GLY A 68 -10.77 7.41 -20.21
C GLY A 68 -9.41 6.79 -19.87
N GLY A 69 -8.56 6.69 -20.90
CA GLY A 69 -7.23 6.10 -20.84
C GLY A 69 -7.19 4.61 -21.21
N GLU A 70 -5.98 4.05 -21.18
CA GLU A 70 -5.69 2.64 -21.49
C GLU A 70 -4.96 1.96 -20.33
N ILE A 71 -5.20 0.66 -20.14
CA ILE A 71 -4.44 -0.21 -19.23
C ILE A 71 -3.90 -1.37 -20.06
N LEU A 72 -2.74 -1.20 -20.69
CA LEU A 72 -2.18 -2.22 -21.59
C LEU A 72 -1.32 -3.20 -20.80
N PHE A 73 -1.76 -4.45 -20.67
CA PHE A 73 -0.97 -5.54 -20.12
C PHE A 73 -0.51 -6.46 -21.25
N GLY A 74 0.80 -6.60 -21.45
CA GLY A 74 1.35 -7.31 -22.62
C GLY A 74 0.74 -6.86 -23.95
N GLY A 75 0.61 -5.54 -24.14
CA GLY A 75 0.00 -4.92 -25.32
C GLY A 75 -1.53 -4.91 -25.38
N ARG A 76 -2.24 -5.60 -24.47
CA ARG A 76 -3.69 -5.79 -24.50
C ARG A 76 -4.42 -4.85 -23.53
N ASN A 77 -5.38 -4.05 -24.01
CA ASN A 77 -6.15 -3.14 -23.15
C ASN A 77 -7.11 -3.88 -22.21
N LEU A 78 -6.75 -3.92 -20.92
CA LEU A 78 -7.54 -4.51 -19.85
C LEU A 78 -8.85 -3.76 -19.54
N LEU A 79 -9.10 -2.59 -20.13
CA LEU A 79 -10.41 -1.92 -20.04
C LEU A 79 -11.43 -2.41 -21.10
N GLU A 80 -10.98 -3.05 -22.20
CA GLU A 80 -11.85 -3.47 -23.31
C GLU A 80 -12.24 -4.96 -23.26
N ILE A 81 -11.52 -5.78 -22.51
CA ILE A 81 -11.76 -7.23 -22.43
C ILE A 81 -13.09 -7.59 -21.75
N THR A 82 -13.65 -8.77 -22.05
CA THR A 82 -14.85 -9.26 -21.36
C THR A 82 -14.53 -9.69 -19.92
N GLU A 83 -15.54 -9.76 -19.05
CA GLU A 83 -15.37 -10.26 -17.68
C GLU A 83 -14.88 -11.72 -17.63
N GLU A 84 -15.30 -12.58 -18.57
CA GLU A 84 -14.76 -13.95 -18.70
C GLU A 84 -13.26 -13.96 -19.05
N GLN A 85 -12.80 -12.98 -19.83
CA GLN A 85 -11.38 -12.80 -20.13
C GLN A 85 -10.62 -12.19 -18.95
N MET A 86 -11.22 -11.25 -18.22
CA MET A 86 -10.61 -10.64 -17.03
C MET A 86 -10.43 -11.66 -15.89
N ARG A 87 -11.36 -12.62 -15.72
CA ARG A 87 -11.20 -13.75 -14.80
C ARG A 87 -10.01 -14.65 -15.10
N LYS A 88 -9.51 -14.65 -16.34
CA LYS A 88 -8.32 -15.40 -16.75
C LYS A 88 -7.03 -14.59 -16.54
N VAL A 89 -7.14 -13.26 -16.39
CA VAL A 89 -6.03 -12.36 -16.05
C VAL A 89 -5.84 -12.28 -14.53
N ARG A 90 -6.94 -12.04 -13.78
CA ARG A 90 -6.93 -12.03 -12.30
C ARG A 90 -6.44 -13.38 -11.76
N GLY A 91 -5.50 -13.35 -10.82
CA GLY A 91 -4.94 -14.54 -10.15
C GLY A 91 -3.91 -15.32 -10.98
N ASN A 92 -4.11 -15.42 -12.30
CA ASN A 92 -3.22 -16.10 -13.24
C ASN A 92 -2.11 -15.17 -13.76
N ASP A 93 -2.44 -14.23 -14.66
CA ASP A 93 -1.46 -13.33 -15.28
C ASP A 93 -1.00 -12.23 -14.31
N ILE A 94 -1.94 -11.73 -13.50
CA ILE A 94 -1.74 -10.64 -12.53
C ILE A 94 -2.36 -11.03 -11.19
N ALA A 95 -1.56 -11.00 -10.14
CA ALA A 95 -2.01 -11.22 -8.76
C ALA A 95 -1.98 -9.92 -7.93
N MET A 96 -2.73 -9.89 -6.82
CA MET A 96 -2.75 -8.76 -5.89
C MET A 96 -2.62 -9.20 -4.43
N ILE A 97 -1.75 -8.52 -3.71
CA ILE A 97 -1.66 -8.51 -2.24
C ILE A 97 -2.38 -7.24 -1.77
N PHE A 98 -3.37 -7.41 -0.91
CA PHE A 98 -4.15 -6.31 -0.34
C PHE A 98 -3.55 -5.82 0.99
N GLN A 99 -3.86 -4.57 1.33
CA GLN A 99 -3.39 -3.85 2.53
C GLN A 99 -3.70 -4.55 3.86
N GLU A 100 -4.73 -5.42 3.91
CA GLU A 100 -5.11 -6.16 5.12
C GLU A 100 -5.19 -7.68 4.88
N PRO A 101 -4.26 -8.50 5.44
CA PRO A 101 -4.37 -9.96 5.38
C PRO A 101 -5.56 -10.52 6.18
N MET A 102 -6.08 -9.75 7.15
CA MET A 102 -7.18 -10.16 8.03
C MET A 102 -8.55 -10.15 7.34
N THR A 103 -8.74 -9.33 6.31
CA THR A 103 -9.97 -9.28 5.49
C THR A 103 -9.84 -10.17 4.24
N SER A 104 -8.61 -10.44 3.80
CA SER A 104 -8.32 -11.22 2.59
C SER A 104 -8.40 -12.75 2.79
N LEU A 105 -8.16 -13.26 4.00
CA LEU A 105 -8.26 -14.70 4.31
C LEU A 105 -9.61 -15.03 4.96
N ASN A 106 -10.33 -15.99 4.39
CA ASN A 106 -11.61 -16.45 4.90
C ASN A 106 -11.43 -17.28 6.19
N PRO A 107 -11.99 -16.86 7.34
CA PRO A 107 -11.71 -17.47 8.64
C PRO A 107 -12.36 -18.85 8.86
N VAL A 108 -13.30 -19.29 8.00
CA VAL A 108 -13.99 -20.59 8.13
C VAL A 108 -13.40 -21.71 7.25
N TYR A 109 -12.35 -21.43 6.48
CA TYR A 109 -11.57 -22.43 5.74
C TYR A 109 -10.14 -22.50 6.27
N THR A 110 -9.49 -23.65 6.08
CA THR A 110 -8.05 -23.77 6.34
C THR A 110 -7.26 -22.94 5.32
N VAL A 111 -6.01 -22.61 5.63
CA VAL A 111 -5.14 -21.91 4.67
C VAL A 111 -4.82 -22.78 3.44
N GLY A 112 -4.75 -24.09 3.61
CA GLY A 112 -4.57 -25.04 2.52
C GLY A 112 -5.73 -25.04 1.53
N ASN A 113 -6.97 -25.08 2.02
CA ASN A 113 -8.16 -25.07 1.16
C ASN A 113 -8.20 -23.82 0.27
N GLN A 114 -7.80 -22.65 0.80
CA GLN A 114 -7.81 -21.38 0.05
C GLN A 114 -6.71 -21.33 -1.03
N ILE A 115 -5.54 -21.93 -0.80
CA ILE A 115 -4.50 -22.04 -1.83
C ILE A 115 -4.90 -23.11 -2.87
N VAL A 116 -5.50 -24.22 -2.45
CA VAL A 116 -6.02 -25.27 -3.35
C VAL A 116 -7.15 -24.75 -4.24
N GLU A 117 -8.09 -23.96 -3.71
CA GLU A 117 -9.18 -23.35 -4.48
C GLU A 117 -8.65 -22.51 -5.66
N VAL A 118 -7.56 -21.73 -5.44
CA VAL A 118 -6.90 -21.00 -6.52
C VAL A 118 -6.31 -21.95 -7.58
N LEU A 119 -5.63 -23.03 -7.17
CA LEU A 119 -5.03 -24.01 -8.07
C LEU A 119 -6.08 -24.79 -8.89
N GLU A 120 -7.20 -25.16 -8.28
CA GLU A 120 -8.31 -25.87 -8.92
C GLU A 120 -9.04 -24.95 -9.93
N LEU A 121 -9.28 -23.69 -9.58
CA LEU A 121 -9.94 -22.71 -10.46
C LEU A 121 -9.07 -22.23 -11.63
N HIS A 122 -7.77 -22.07 -11.42
CA HIS A 122 -6.89 -21.36 -12.36
C HIS A 122 -5.88 -22.25 -13.10
N ARG A 123 -5.49 -23.41 -12.54
CA ARG A 123 -4.48 -24.32 -13.12
C ARG A 123 -5.01 -25.72 -13.48
N ASP A 124 -6.29 -26.00 -13.24
CA ASP A 124 -6.91 -27.34 -13.38
C ASP A 124 -6.16 -28.44 -12.57
N MET A 125 -5.58 -28.04 -11.43
CA MET A 125 -4.79 -28.90 -10.56
C MET A 125 -5.63 -29.26 -9.34
N HIS A 126 -5.95 -30.55 -9.15
CA HIS A 126 -6.96 -31.00 -8.19
C HIS A 126 -6.41 -31.94 -7.09
N GLY A 127 -7.05 -31.92 -5.92
CA GLY A 127 -6.85 -32.92 -4.88
C GLY A 127 -5.42 -33.02 -4.34
N GLN A 128 -4.84 -34.22 -4.29
CA GLN A 128 -3.53 -34.45 -3.66
C GLN A 128 -2.40 -33.66 -4.30
N ALA A 129 -2.41 -33.49 -5.63
CA ALA A 129 -1.39 -32.70 -6.33
C ALA A 129 -1.49 -31.20 -5.97
N ALA A 130 -2.71 -30.67 -5.89
CA ALA A 130 -2.96 -29.30 -5.45
C ALA A 130 -2.54 -29.08 -3.99
N LEU A 131 -2.82 -30.05 -3.11
CA LEU A 131 -2.41 -30.00 -1.71
C LEU A 131 -0.88 -30.03 -1.55
N GLU A 132 -0.19 -30.86 -2.33
CA GLU A 132 1.28 -30.93 -2.34
C GLU A 132 1.91 -29.61 -2.86
N TYR A 133 1.34 -29.02 -3.91
CA TYR A 133 1.76 -27.70 -4.41
C TYR A 133 1.47 -26.58 -3.40
N ALA A 134 0.32 -26.61 -2.72
CA ALA A 134 0.00 -25.66 -1.65
C ALA A 134 0.98 -25.75 -0.47
N ILE A 135 1.38 -26.97 -0.08
CA ILE A 135 2.44 -27.21 0.92
C ILE A 135 3.80 -26.68 0.41
N GLU A 136 4.13 -26.84 -0.88
CA GLU A 136 5.34 -26.24 -1.45
C GLU A 136 5.32 -24.72 -1.41
N MET A 137 4.22 -24.08 -1.84
CA MET A 137 4.09 -22.62 -1.79
C MET A 137 4.19 -22.08 -0.35
N LEU A 138 3.54 -22.74 0.62
CA LEU A 138 3.70 -22.44 2.05
C LEU A 138 5.16 -22.57 2.52
N ARG A 139 5.91 -23.54 1.98
CA ARG A 139 7.35 -23.73 2.26
C ARG A 139 8.20 -22.62 1.64
N LYS A 140 7.94 -22.22 0.38
CA LYS A 140 8.66 -21.13 -0.32
C LYS A 140 8.52 -19.79 0.41
N VAL A 141 7.31 -19.45 0.87
CA VAL A 141 7.08 -18.24 1.67
C VAL A 141 7.56 -18.33 3.12
N GLY A 142 8.18 -19.44 3.53
CA GLY A 142 8.78 -19.59 4.86
C GLY A 142 7.79 -19.82 6.01
N ILE A 143 6.63 -20.45 5.76
CA ILE A 143 5.81 -21.00 6.86
C ILE A 143 6.51 -22.25 7.41
N PRO A 144 6.91 -22.30 8.70
CA PRO A 144 7.54 -23.48 9.27
C PRO A 144 6.50 -24.58 9.54
N SER A 145 6.90 -25.84 9.35
CA SER A 145 6.04 -27.03 9.38
C SER A 145 4.82 -26.93 8.45
N PRO A 146 4.99 -26.59 7.15
CA PRO A 146 3.87 -26.33 6.24
C PRO A 146 2.96 -27.56 6.06
N GLU A 147 3.50 -28.77 6.19
CA GLU A 147 2.76 -30.05 6.15
C GLU A 147 1.72 -30.17 7.28
N HIS A 148 1.96 -29.52 8.42
CA HIS A 148 0.98 -29.38 9.49
C HIS A 148 0.09 -28.17 9.23
N ARG A 149 0.71 -27.02 8.95
CA ARG A 149 0.05 -25.70 8.90
C ARG A 149 -0.90 -25.49 7.74
N VAL A 150 -0.80 -26.28 6.67
CA VAL A 150 -1.81 -26.34 5.60
C VAL A 150 -3.22 -26.65 6.15
N ASN A 151 -3.33 -27.30 7.31
CA ASN A 151 -4.58 -27.61 8.01
C ASN A 151 -4.97 -26.57 9.09
N GLU A 152 -4.15 -25.54 9.35
CA GLU A 152 -4.51 -24.46 10.28
C GLU A 152 -5.53 -23.50 9.62
N TYR A 153 -6.44 -22.96 10.42
CA TYR A 153 -7.32 -21.85 10.03
C TYR A 153 -6.59 -20.51 10.23
N PRO A 154 -6.92 -19.43 9.49
CA PRO A 154 -6.29 -18.12 9.65
C PRO A 154 -6.26 -17.61 11.10
N HIS A 155 -7.31 -17.87 11.89
CA HIS A 155 -7.37 -17.42 13.29
C HIS A 155 -6.35 -18.10 14.24
N GLN A 156 -5.67 -19.17 13.80
CA GLN A 156 -4.58 -19.83 14.54
C GLN A 156 -3.20 -19.21 14.22
N MET A 157 -3.11 -18.36 13.20
CA MET A 157 -1.85 -17.81 12.68
C MET A 157 -1.50 -16.40 13.19
N SER A 158 -0.21 -16.10 13.29
CA SER A 158 0.30 -14.74 13.54
C SER A 158 0.08 -13.81 12.32
N GLY A 159 0.19 -12.49 12.51
CA GLY A 159 0.06 -11.51 11.42
C GLY A 159 1.02 -11.78 10.25
N GLY A 160 2.32 -11.90 10.53
CA GLY A 160 3.33 -12.23 9.51
C GLY A 160 3.13 -13.61 8.85
N MET A 161 2.56 -14.59 9.56
CA MET A 161 2.18 -15.87 8.94
C MET A 161 1.02 -15.72 7.97
N LYS A 162 -0.02 -14.95 8.32
CA LYS A 162 -1.15 -14.64 7.41
C LYS A 162 -0.68 -13.89 6.17
N GLN A 163 0.25 -12.94 6.33
CA GLN A 163 0.84 -12.22 5.20
C GLN A 163 1.59 -13.18 4.27
N ARG A 164 2.41 -14.08 4.82
CA ARG A 164 3.09 -15.15 4.05
C ARG A 164 2.10 -16.07 3.34
N VAL A 165 1.00 -16.48 3.98
CA VAL A 165 -0.07 -17.27 3.35
C VAL A 165 -0.73 -16.52 2.19
N MET A 166 -1.06 -15.24 2.36
CA MET A 166 -1.62 -14.42 1.28
C MET A 166 -0.64 -14.27 0.11
N ILE A 167 0.66 -14.12 0.38
CA ILE A 167 1.72 -14.12 -0.65
C ILE A 167 1.78 -15.48 -1.37
N ALA A 168 1.71 -16.60 -0.64
CA ALA A 168 1.70 -17.95 -1.24
C ALA A 168 0.47 -18.18 -2.14
N MET A 169 -0.70 -17.68 -1.72
CA MET A 169 -1.94 -17.72 -2.49
C MET A 169 -1.87 -16.85 -3.75
N ALA A 170 -1.33 -15.64 -3.64
CA ALA A 170 -1.12 -14.73 -4.76
C ALA A 170 -0.11 -15.26 -5.80
N LEU A 171 0.92 -15.97 -5.34
CA LEU A 171 1.97 -16.54 -6.21
C LEU A 171 1.65 -17.96 -6.74
N ALA A 172 0.53 -18.58 -6.33
CA ALA A 172 0.23 -19.99 -6.62
C ALA A 172 0.09 -20.31 -8.12
N CYS A 173 -0.17 -19.30 -8.97
CA CYS A 173 -0.30 -19.43 -10.43
C CYS A 173 0.87 -18.84 -11.23
N ASP A 174 1.98 -18.51 -10.56
CA ASP A 174 3.22 -18.00 -11.17
C ASP A 174 3.01 -16.69 -11.99
N PRO A 175 2.41 -15.63 -11.39
CA PRO A 175 1.94 -14.44 -12.11
C PRO A 175 3.08 -13.59 -12.71
N GLN A 176 2.84 -12.95 -13.85
CA GLN A 176 3.83 -12.09 -14.52
C GLN A 176 3.95 -10.70 -13.88
N LEU A 177 2.88 -10.24 -13.22
CA LEU A 177 2.82 -8.99 -12.47
C LEU A 177 2.19 -9.23 -11.10
N LEU A 178 2.87 -8.79 -10.05
CA LEU A 178 2.35 -8.75 -8.68
C LEU A 178 2.06 -7.31 -8.27
N ILE A 179 0.80 -7.01 -7.99
CA ILE A 179 0.39 -5.74 -7.38
C ILE A 179 0.45 -5.91 -5.86
N ALA A 180 1.26 -5.12 -5.18
CA ALA A 180 1.42 -5.16 -3.74
C ALA A 180 0.99 -3.82 -3.14
N ASP A 181 -0.24 -3.75 -2.63
CA ASP A 181 -0.81 -2.54 -2.03
C ASP A 181 -0.60 -2.54 -0.52
N GLU A 182 0.34 -1.71 -0.06
CA GLU A 182 0.80 -1.62 1.33
C GLU A 182 1.10 -2.99 2.01
N PRO A 183 1.95 -3.84 1.40
CA PRO A 183 2.15 -5.25 1.78
C PRO A 183 2.86 -5.47 3.14
N SER A 184 3.19 -4.41 3.87
CA SER A 184 3.79 -4.45 5.21
C SER A 184 3.06 -3.61 6.25
N THR A 185 1.97 -2.93 5.88
CA THR A 185 1.19 -2.11 6.83
C THR A 185 0.66 -2.97 7.99
N ALA A 186 0.67 -2.40 9.20
CA ALA A 186 0.32 -3.06 10.46
C ALA A 186 1.20 -4.26 10.88
N LEU A 187 2.38 -4.46 10.26
CA LEU A 187 3.41 -5.39 10.73
C LEU A 187 4.51 -4.63 11.51
N ASP A 188 5.28 -5.35 12.33
CA ASP A 188 6.48 -4.76 12.95
C ASP A 188 7.64 -4.66 11.94
N VAL A 189 8.60 -3.77 12.22
CA VAL A 189 9.74 -3.48 11.32
C VAL A 189 10.57 -4.71 10.98
N THR A 190 10.66 -5.71 11.87
CA THR A 190 11.43 -6.93 11.61
C THR A 190 10.69 -7.85 10.65
N ILE A 191 9.37 -8.00 10.83
CA ILE A 191 8.53 -8.76 9.89
C ILE A 191 8.39 -8.02 8.55
N GLN A 192 8.29 -6.68 8.53
CA GLN A 192 8.30 -5.87 7.30
C GLN A 192 9.53 -6.20 6.43
N ALA A 193 10.74 -6.11 6.99
CA ALA A 193 11.97 -6.45 6.25
C ALA A 193 11.92 -7.88 5.67
N GLN A 194 11.52 -8.87 6.48
CA GLN A 194 11.42 -10.26 6.01
C GLN A 194 10.33 -10.52 4.95
N ILE A 195 9.32 -9.65 4.85
CA ILE A 195 8.31 -9.72 3.79
C ILE A 195 8.84 -9.08 2.50
N LEU A 196 9.61 -8.00 2.59
CA LEU A 196 10.23 -7.36 1.43
C LEU A 196 11.34 -8.23 0.83
N ASP A 197 12.18 -8.86 1.66
CA ASP A 197 13.14 -9.89 1.22
C ASP A 197 12.45 -11.10 0.58
N LEU A 198 11.28 -11.50 1.09
CA LEU A 198 10.47 -12.54 0.45
C LEU A 198 9.99 -12.07 -0.93
N LEU A 199 9.40 -10.89 -1.05
CA LEU A 199 8.93 -10.38 -2.35
C LEU A 199 10.07 -10.28 -3.37
N ARG A 200 11.24 -9.76 -2.99
CA ARG A 200 12.45 -9.68 -3.82
C ARG A 200 12.98 -11.06 -4.25
N SER A 201 12.99 -12.04 -3.35
CA SER A 201 13.43 -13.40 -3.69
C SER A 201 12.45 -14.12 -4.62
N MET A 202 11.14 -13.98 -4.39
CA MET A 202 10.11 -14.49 -5.30
C MET A 202 10.16 -13.79 -6.67
N GLN A 203 10.44 -12.47 -6.73
CA GLN A 203 10.64 -11.74 -7.99
C GLN A 203 11.74 -12.38 -8.83
N SER A 204 12.88 -12.68 -8.21
CA SER A 204 14.01 -13.34 -8.87
C SER A 204 13.76 -14.82 -9.21
N GLU A 205 12.91 -15.53 -8.45
CA GLU A 205 12.59 -16.94 -8.71
C GLU A 205 11.59 -17.11 -9.85
N PHE A 206 10.52 -16.32 -9.87
CA PHE A 206 9.44 -16.40 -10.87
C PHE A 206 9.68 -15.53 -12.10
N GLY A 207 10.62 -14.58 -12.07
CA GLY A 207 10.84 -13.61 -13.14
C GLY A 207 9.70 -12.59 -13.32
N MET A 208 8.86 -12.44 -12.29
CA MET A 208 7.73 -11.53 -12.26
C MET A 208 8.17 -10.07 -12.11
N SER A 209 7.25 -9.15 -12.41
CA SER A 209 7.42 -7.71 -12.19
C SER A 209 6.54 -7.27 -11.01
N ILE A 210 6.88 -6.19 -10.32
CA ILE A 210 6.15 -5.74 -9.12
C ILE A 210 5.64 -4.30 -9.29
N LEU A 211 4.36 -4.08 -8.97
CA LEU A 211 3.80 -2.75 -8.70
C LEU A 211 3.64 -2.60 -7.18
N LEU A 212 4.57 -1.88 -6.55
CA LEU A 212 4.63 -1.71 -5.09
C LEU A 212 4.02 -0.37 -4.68
N ILE A 213 2.82 -0.38 -4.12
CA ILE A 213 2.22 0.82 -3.52
C ILE A 213 2.59 0.86 -2.03
N THR A 214 3.07 2.01 -1.58
CA THR A 214 3.30 2.29 -0.15
C THR A 214 3.30 3.78 0.15
N HIS A 215 3.26 4.15 1.42
CA HIS A 215 3.57 5.50 1.90
C HIS A 215 5.01 5.60 2.48
N ASP A 216 5.70 4.47 2.68
CA ASP A 216 7.06 4.40 3.20
C ASP A 216 8.12 4.55 2.09
N LEU A 217 8.81 5.69 2.06
CA LEU A 217 9.90 5.92 1.11
C LEU A 217 11.12 5.02 1.38
N GLY A 218 11.38 4.59 2.62
CA GLY A 218 12.49 3.68 2.93
C GLY A 218 12.32 2.33 2.23
N VAL A 219 11.10 1.81 2.22
CA VAL A 219 10.73 0.59 1.49
C VAL A 219 10.95 0.75 -0.03
N VAL A 220 10.53 1.88 -0.60
CA VAL A 220 10.70 2.16 -2.03
C VAL A 220 12.18 2.32 -2.41
N ALA A 221 12.99 2.94 -1.54
CA ALA A 221 14.44 3.07 -1.73
C ALA A 221 15.15 1.71 -1.91
N GLU A 222 14.61 0.67 -1.29
CA GLU A 222 15.21 -0.66 -1.22
C GLU A 222 14.67 -1.61 -2.29
N MET A 223 13.36 -1.54 -2.60
CA MET A 223 12.67 -2.50 -3.47
C MET A 223 12.49 -2.06 -4.93
N SER A 224 12.54 -0.76 -5.23
CA SER A 224 12.06 -0.24 -6.53
C SER A 224 13.19 0.20 -7.48
N ASP A 225 13.03 -0.06 -8.78
CA ASP A 225 13.91 0.43 -9.85
C ASP A 225 13.53 1.86 -10.27
N HIS A 226 12.22 2.10 -10.47
CA HIS A 226 11.63 3.42 -10.70
C HIS A 226 10.56 3.74 -9.65
N VAL A 227 10.23 5.03 -9.54
CA VAL A 227 9.27 5.55 -8.57
C VAL A 227 8.34 6.57 -9.21
N ALA A 228 7.03 6.37 -9.10
CA ALA A 228 5.99 7.36 -9.39
C ALA A 228 5.49 8.01 -8.10
N VAL A 229 5.69 9.32 -7.97
CA VAL A 229 5.16 10.12 -6.85
C VAL A 229 3.78 10.63 -7.23
N MET A 230 2.75 10.18 -6.50
CA MET A 230 1.35 10.49 -6.75
C MET A 230 0.82 11.49 -5.72
N TYR A 231 0.19 12.57 -6.21
CA TYR A 231 -0.48 13.58 -5.39
C TYR A 231 -1.81 13.98 -6.02
N ALA A 232 -2.87 14.01 -5.20
CA ALA A 232 -4.19 14.52 -5.59
C ALA A 232 -4.67 14.03 -6.98
N SER A 233 -4.77 12.71 -7.17
CA SER A 233 -5.20 12.00 -8.37
C SER A 233 -4.24 11.97 -9.59
N LYS A 234 -3.04 12.54 -9.49
CA LYS A 234 -2.06 12.60 -10.61
C LYS A 234 -0.65 12.22 -10.16
N ILE A 235 0.17 11.76 -11.10
CA ILE A 235 1.63 11.71 -10.91
C ILE A 235 2.15 13.15 -10.95
N VAL A 236 2.98 13.51 -9.99
CA VAL A 236 3.66 14.82 -9.95
C VAL A 236 5.16 14.72 -10.22
N GLU A 237 5.74 13.53 -10.11
CA GLU A 237 7.13 13.23 -10.43
C GLU A 237 7.32 11.73 -10.71
N TYR A 238 8.14 11.38 -11.69
CA TYR A 238 8.53 9.98 -11.99
C TYR A 238 9.99 9.94 -12.44
N ALA A 239 10.79 9.04 -11.87
CA ALA A 239 12.20 8.84 -12.22
C ALA A 239 12.71 7.46 -11.73
N ASP A 240 13.94 7.09 -12.11
CA ASP A 240 14.64 6.00 -11.44
C ASP A 240 14.85 6.33 -9.95
N THR A 241 14.79 5.30 -9.09
CA THR A 241 14.83 5.47 -7.62
C THR A 241 16.07 6.25 -7.17
N ARG A 242 17.23 6.03 -7.81
CA ARG A 242 18.48 6.69 -7.42
C ARG A 242 18.49 8.17 -7.79
N SER A 243 17.93 8.54 -8.93
CA SER A 243 17.77 9.94 -9.34
C SER A 243 16.74 10.65 -8.48
N LEU A 244 15.58 10.03 -8.22
CA LEU A 244 14.53 10.62 -7.39
C LEU A 244 15.03 10.94 -5.97
N PHE A 245 15.68 9.96 -5.32
CA PHE A 245 16.16 10.12 -3.94
C PHE A 245 17.31 11.12 -3.82
N ARG A 246 18.14 11.24 -4.87
CA ARG A 246 19.26 12.19 -4.91
C ARG A 246 18.84 13.60 -5.29
N ARG A 247 17.78 13.74 -6.11
CA ARG A 247 17.31 15.00 -6.69
C ARG A 247 15.77 15.04 -6.77
N PRO A 248 15.05 15.09 -5.64
CA PRO A 248 13.61 15.28 -5.69
C PRO A 248 13.31 16.69 -6.22
N ARG A 249 12.63 16.76 -7.37
CA ARG A 249 12.45 17.99 -8.15
C ARG A 249 11.06 18.58 -8.02
N HIS A 250 10.01 17.80 -7.76
CA HIS A 250 8.71 18.37 -7.42
C HIS A 250 8.69 18.81 -5.94
N PRO A 251 8.20 20.02 -5.60
CA PRO A 251 8.21 20.53 -4.22
C PRO A 251 7.48 19.66 -3.19
N TYR A 252 6.51 18.84 -3.61
CA TYR A 252 5.88 17.82 -2.75
C TYR A 252 6.84 16.69 -2.38
N THR A 253 7.50 16.09 -3.38
CA THR A 253 8.48 15.01 -3.21
C THR A 253 9.62 15.44 -2.29
N TYR A 254 10.16 16.64 -2.53
CA TYR A 254 11.19 17.26 -1.68
C TYR A 254 10.71 17.55 -0.25
N GLY A 255 9.39 17.75 -0.06
CA GLY A 255 8.75 17.78 1.25
C GLY A 255 8.71 16.40 1.91
N LEU A 256 8.27 15.36 1.18
CA LEU A 256 8.20 13.98 1.71
C LEU A 256 9.58 13.51 2.19
N PHE A 257 10.63 13.77 1.42
CA PHE A 257 12.01 13.45 1.82
C PHE A 257 12.49 14.21 3.07
N GLN A 258 12.01 15.42 3.33
CA GLN A 258 12.30 16.19 4.55
C GLN A 258 11.43 15.81 5.75
N SER A 259 10.38 15.02 5.54
CA SER A 259 9.57 14.41 6.62
C SER A 259 10.16 13.08 7.11
N LEU A 260 11.18 12.52 6.44
CA LEU A 260 11.85 11.29 6.87
C LEU A 260 12.81 11.54 8.05
N PRO A 261 12.90 10.62 9.03
CA PRO A 261 13.88 10.72 10.10
C PRO A 261 15.29 10.36 9.58
N GLU A 262 16.25 11.30 9.70
CA GLU A 262 17.65 11.03 9.40
C GLU A 262 18.25 10.03 10.41
N THR A 263 18.79 8.93 9.90
CA THR A 263 19.26 7.77 10.70
C THR A 263 20.52 8.03 11.54
N HIS A 264 21.08 9.25 11.49
CA HIS A 264 22.41 9.60 12.01
C HIS A 264 22.50 10.97 12.71
N GLN A 265 21.39 11.60 13.10
CA GLN A 265 21.40 12.85 13.88
C GLN A 265 20.95 12.66 15.34
N ASP A 266 21.57 13.41 16.25
CA ASP A 266 21.33 13.36 17.70
C ASP A 266 19.98 13.98 18.12
N GLY A 267 18.88 13.27 17.86
CA GLY A 267 17.64 13.28 18.63
C GLY A 267 16.83 14.58 18.79
N HIS A 268 17.24 15.69 18.18
CA HIS A 268 16.73 17.03 18.55
C HIS A 268 16.32 17.95 17.39
N GLU A 269 16.62 17.65 16.12
CA GLU A 269 16.04 18.41 15.00
C GLU A 269 14.58 17.98 14.77
N ARG A 270 13.68 18.94 14.55
CA ARG A 270 12.26 18.65 14.29
C ARG A 270 12.07 18.21 12.85
N LEU A 271 11.45 17.05 12.64
CA LEU A 271 10.98 16.60 11.33
C LEU A 271 10.15 17.69 10.66
N ARG A 272 10.35 17.88 9.35
CA ARG A 272 9.66 18.94 8.60
C ARG A 272 8.43 18.37 7.93
N GLU A 273 7.29 18.58 8.57
CA GLU A 273 5.97 18.25 8.04
C GLU A 273 5.63 19.09 6.80
N ILE A 274 4.95 18.48 5.82
CA ILE A 274 4.36 19.23 4.68
C ILE A 274 3.10 19.95 5.19
N PRO A 275 3.07 21.29 5.26
CA PRO A 275 2.00 22.02 5.95
C PRO A 275 0.63 21.84 5.29
N GLY A 276 -0.43 21.87 6.08
CA GLY A 276 -1.81 21.70 5.62
C GLY A 276 -2.17 20.25 5.27
N VAL A 277 -3.41 20.05 4.80
CA VAL A 277 -3.97 18.72 4.46
C VAL A 277 -4.10 18.53 2.95
N VAL A 278 -4.19 17.28 2.50
CA VAL A 278 -4.57 16.94 1.11
C VAL A 278 -5.94 17.57 0.80
N PRO A 279 -6.11 18.31 -0.32
CA PRO A 279 -7.39 18.88 -0.70
C PRO A 279 -8.48 17.82 -0.92
N ASN A 280 -9.73 18.16 -0.61
CA ASN A 280 -10.88 17.28 -0.86
C ASN A 280 -10.97 16.90 -2.37
N PRO A 281 -11.02 15.61 -2.73
CA PRO A 281 -11.14 15.15 -4.12
C PRO A 281 -12.34 15.67 -4.92
N LEU A 282 -13.44 16.09 -4.27
CA LEU A 282 -14.57 16.78 -4.91
C LEU A 282 -14.19 18.20 -5.38
N HIS A 283 -13.23 18.83 -4.70
CA HIS A 283 -12.94 20.27 -4.81
C HIS A 283 -11.43 20.52 -4.89
N PHE A 284 -10.75 19.86 -5.83
CA PHE A 284 -9.34 20.15 -6.13
C PHE A 284 -9.16 21.62 -6.58
N PRO A 285 -8.12 22.32 -6.11
CA PRO A 285 -7.96 23.74 -6.37
C PRO A 285 -7.35 23.98 -7.76
N SER A 286 -7.94 24.89 -8.56
CA SER A 286 -7.62 25.17 -9.99
C SER A 286 -6.13 25.20 -10.36
N GLY A 287 -5.74 24.62 -11.50
CA GLY A 287 -4.31 24.60 -11.89
C GLY A 287 -3.50 23.62 -11.03
N CYS A 288 -2.34 24.03 -10.51
CA CYS A 288 -1.49 23.16 -9.69
C CYS A 288 -2.18 22.79 -8.36
N LYS A 289 -2.58 21.52 -8.22
CA LYS A 289 -3.28 20.98 -7.04
C LYS A 289 -2.48 21.12 -5.74
N PHE A 290 -1.14 21.05 -5.79
CA PHE A 290 -0.27 21.16 -4.61
C PHE A 290 -0.04 22.59 -4.13
N ARG A 291 -0.43 23.63 -4.89
CA ARG A 291 -0.01 25.03 -4.60
C ARG A 291 -0.37 25.53 -3.21
N THR A 292 -1.46 25.04 -2.63
CA THR A 292 -1.96 25.43 -1.29
C THR A 292 -1.04 25.00 -0.16
N ARG A 293 -0.11 24.07 -0.43
CA ARG A 293 0.91 23.55 0.49
C ARG A 293 2.35 23.81 -0.01
N CYS A 294 2.50 24.46 -1.17
CA CYS A 294 3.77 24.58 -1.88
C CYS A 294 4.52 25.87 -1.53
N PHE A 295 5.73 25.75 -0.98
CA PHE A 295 6.62 26.89 -0.70
C PHE A 295 7.15 27.62 -1.96
N LYS A 296 6.91 27.10 -3.16
CA LYS A 296 7.22 27.72 -4.47
C LYS A 296 5.97 28.11 -5.27
N ALA A 297 4.82 28.28 -4.62
CA ALA A 297 3.58 28.68 -5.29
C ALA A 297 3.68 30.10 -5.91
N THR A 298 3.13 30.25 -7.12
CA THR A 298 3.06 31.52 -7.87
C THR A 298 1.70 31.66 -8.55
N GLU A 299 1.40 32.81 -9.15
CA GLU A 299 0.14 33.06 -9.89
C GLU A 299 -0.09 32.07 -11.05
N THR A 300 0.98 31.65 -11.74
CA THR A 300 0.95 30.58 -12.75
C THR A 300 0.42 29.27 -12.17
N CYS A 301 0.82 28.93 -10.93
CA CYS A 301 0.33 27.73 -10.25
C CYS A 301 -1.17 27.79 -9.92
N VAL A 302 -1.77 28.99 -9.81
CA VAL A 302 -3.22 29.18 -9.53
C VAL A 302 -4.08 29.01 -10.78
N SER A 303 -3.52 29.32 -11.95
CA SER A 303 -4.24 29.47 -13.23
C SER A 303 -3.96 28.32 -14.21
N VAL A 304 -2.77 27.73 -14.19
CA VAL A 304 -2.33 26.69 -15.13
C VAL A 304 -1.99 25.41 -14.35
N GLU A 305 -2.55 24.27 -14.77
CA GLU A 305 -2.10 22.97 -14.26
C GLU A 305 -0.79 22.59 -14.96
N PRO A 306 0.28 22.22 -14.23
CA PRO A 306 1.53 21.85 -14.85
C PRO A 306 1.41 20.48 -15.52
N GLU A 307 1.86 20.37 -16.76
CA GLU A 307 2.01 19.10 -17.48
C GLU A 307 3.23 18.34 -16.95
N LEU A 308 3.19 17.00 -17.02
CA LEU A 308 4.30 16.13 -16.63
C LEU A 308 5.38 16.16 -17.72
N VAL A 309 6.43 16.95 -17.52
CA VAL A 309 7.49 17.19 -18.52
C VAL A 309 8.82 16.54 -18.13
N GLU A 310 9.55 16.01 -19.12
CA GLU A 310 10.90 15.46 -18.92
C GLU A 310 11.93 16.58 -18.70
N ILE A 311 12.72 16.48 -17.63
CA ILE A 311 13.68 17.51 -17.18
C ILE A 311 15.14 17.04 -17.19
N GLU A 312 15.35 15.75 -16.94
CA GLU A 312 16.59 14.98 -17.12
C GLU A 312 16.16 13.63 -17.75
N PRO A 313 16.98 12.91 -18.52
CA PRO A 313 16.55 11.70 -19.22
C PRO A 313 15.94 10.65 -18.27
N GLY A 314 14.69 10.25 -18.51
CA GLY A 314 13.93 9.35 -17.65
C GLY A 314 13.31 9.99 -16.40
N HIS A 315 13.54 11.28 -16.15
CA HIS A 315 13.03 12.04 -14.99
C HIS A 315 12.00 13.07 -15.45
N THR A 316 10.73 12.83 -15.12
CA THR A 316 9.60 13.72 -15.44
C THR A 316 9.01 14.37 -14.20
N VAL A 317 8.56 15.62 -14.33
CA VAL A 317 8.06 16.47 -13.23
C VAL A 317 6.88 17.33 -13.69
N ALA A 318 5.79 17.34 -12.93
CA ALA A 318 4.65 18.23 -13.15
C ALA A 318 4.77 19.50 -12.31
N CYS A 319 5.73 20.38 -12.62
CA CYS A 319 5.92 21.63 -11.88
C CYS A 319 6.37 22.81 -12.75
N HIS A 320 5.72 23.97 -12.56
CA HIS A 320 6.18 25.24 -13.13
C HIS A 320 7.50 25.74 -12.50
N HIS A 321 7.78 25.34 -11.26
CA HIS A 321 8.96 25.77 -10.49
C HIS A 321 9.61 24.59 -9.75
N PRO A 322 10.35 23.70 -10.45
CA PRO A 322 11.06 22.59 -9.81
C PRO A 322 12.09 23.06 -8.75
N VAL A 323 12.43 22.15 -7.83
CA VAL A 323 13.45 22.36 -6.80
C VAL A 323 14.85 22.29 -7.42
N THR A 324 15.61 23.36 -7.25
CA THR A 324 16.93 23.52 -7.86
C THR A 324 18.02 22.78 -7.09
N ASP A 325 19.11 22.44 -7.79
CA ASP A 325 20.32 21.88 -7.17
C ASP A 325 20.90 22.76 -6.04
N GLU A 326 20.64 24.07 -6.04
CA GLU A 326 21.05 24.96 -4.95
C GLU A 326 20.15 24.80 -3.72
N GLU A 327 18.83 24.70 -3.90
CA GLU A 327 17.87 24.49 -2.80
C GLU A 327 18.11 23.16 -2.09
N LEU A 328 18.36 22.08 -2.85
CA LEU A 328 18.78 20.77 -2.31
C LEU A 328 20.04 20.91 -1.44
N ARG A 329 21.06 21.64 -1.93
CA ARG A 329 22.33 21.87 -1.21
C ARG A 329 22.18 22.78 0.01
N ARG A 330 21.21 23.70 0.03
CA ARG A 330 20.94 24.57 1.19
C ARG A 330 20.42 23.77 2.38
N VAL A 331 19.58 22.76 2.16
CA VAL A 331 19.15 21.83 3.24
C VAL A 331 20.29 20.91 3.66
N GLY A 332 20.95 20.22 2.72
CA GLY A 332 22.11 19.35 3.00
C GLY A 332 23.37 20.07 3.51
N ARG A 333 23.36 21.41 3.62
CA ARG A 333 24.38 22.20 4.32
C ARG A 333 23.90 22.74 5.66
N ALA A 334 22.61 22.94 5.87
CA ALA A 334 22.08 23.36 7.17
C ALA A 334 22.42 22.30 8.23
N THR A 335 22.12 21.02 7.93
CA THR A 335 22.44 19.86 8.77
C THR A 335 23.95 19.66 8.98
N ALA A 336 24.77 20.00 7.99
CA ALA A 336 26.24 19.89 8.08
C ALA A 336 26.94 21.10 8.76
N SER A 337 26.22 22.17 9.11
CA SER A 337 26.83 23.44 9.58
C SER A 337 26.90 23.61 11.10
N THR A 338 26.42 22.64 11.87
CA THR A 338 26.34 22.68 13.35
C THR A 338 27.56 22.08 14.05
N THR A 339 28.50 21.43 13.34
CA THR A 339 29.78 20.99 13.90
C THR A 339 30.76 22.18 14.03
N SER A 340 30.61 22.95 15.11
CA SER A 340 31.59 23.96 15.51
C SER A 340 32.92 23.33 15.94
N GLU A 341 34.04 23.98 15.58
CA GLU A 341 35.40 23.47 15.78
C GLU A 341 35.78 23.25 17.27
N PRO A 342 36.65 22.27 17.59
CA PRO A 342 37.11 22.02 18.96
C PRO A 342 38.03 23.15 19.45
N GLY A 343 37.62 23.85 20.50
CA GLY A 343 38.44 24.87 21.16
C GLY A 343 39.62 24.29 21.93
N ASP A 344 40.82 24.80 21.66
CA ASP A 344 42.07 24.36 22.28
C ASP A 344 42.14 24.80 23.76
N GLY A 345 42.59 23.91 24.66
CA GLY A 345 42.38 24.08 26.11
C GLY A 345 43.18 23.12 26.99
N MET A 346 44.46 23.45 27.24
CA MET A 346 45.37 22.62 28.05
C MET A 346 44.99 22.57 29.54
N ILE A 347 44.92 21.36 30.12
CA ILE A 347 45.28 21.10 31.52
C ILE A 347 46.09 19.79 31.59
N ALA A 348 47.16 19.77 32.37
CA ALA A 348 48.05 18.61 32.56
C ALA A 348 48.05 18.12 34.02
N GLY A 349 48.27 16.82 34.25
CA GLY A 349 48.53 16.29 35.60
C GLY A 349 48.18 14.81 35.85
N ALA A 350 49.16 13.92 35.74
CA ALA A 350 49.22 12.63 36.43
C ALA A 350 50.01 12.81 37.78
N PRO A 351 50.30 11.81 38.66
CA PRO A 351 50.26 10.34 38.46
C PRO A 351 49.85 9.45 39.69
N GLY A 352 50.01 8.12 39.53
CA GLY A 352 49.85 7.05 40.55
C GLY A 352 48.71 6.09 40.16
N GLY A 353 48.80 4.75 40.16
CA GLY A 353 49.63 3.80 40.92
C GLY A 353 48.73 3.08 41.95
N THR A 354 48.63 1.75 42.10
CA THR A 354 49.37 0.57 41.57
C THR A 354 48.44 -0.66 41.45
N GLY A 355 48.89 -1.77 40.83
CA GLY A 355 48.21 -3.09 40.92
C GLY A 355 48.58 -3.89 42.19
N PRO A 356 48.39 -5.24 42.28
CA PRO A 356 47.98 -6.18 41.20
C PRO A 356 47.06 -7.40 41.58
N ARG A 357 46.50 -8.06 40.53
CA ARG A 357 46.31 -9.52 40.27
C ARG A 357 45.77 -10.55 41.30
N VAL A 358 44.88 -11.42 40.78
CA VAL A 358 44.62 -12.87 41.10
C VAL A 358 43.89 -13.20 42.42
N GLY A 359 42.96 -14.16 42.50
CA GLY A 359 42.32 -14.98 41.44
C GLY A 359 41.44 -16.16 41.96
N GLU A 360 40.89 -16.93 41.01
CA GLU A 360 40.35 -18.32 41.05
C GLU A 360 39.39 -18.88 42.14
N SER A 361 38.43 -19.68 41.63
CA SER A 361 37.86 -20.94 42.19
C SER A 361 36.59 -20.94 43.08
N GLY A 362 35.72 -21.92 42.80
CA GLY A 362 34.67 -22.47 43.69
C GLY A 362 33.37 -21.67 43.85
N GLY A 363 32.17 -22.26 43.91
CA GLY A 363 31.78 -23.66 43.63
C GLY A 363 30.66 -24.19 44.53
N THR A 364 29.78 -25.04 43.98
CA THR A 364 28.74 -25.85 44.67
C THR A 364 27.42 -25.13 45.01
N ALA A 365 26.32 -25.89 44.97
CA ALA A 365 24.94 -25.44 45.19
C ALA A 365 24.37 -25.92 46.53
N LEU A 366 23.20 -25.40 46.91
CA LEU A 366 22.39 -25.92 48.02
C LEU A 366 20.88 -25.83 47.70
N ARG A 367 20.10 -26.81 48.18
CA ARG A 367 18.64 -26.87 48.11
C ARG A 367 18.03 -26.65 49.50
N ALA A 368 16.99 -25.83 49.58
CA ALA A 368 15.87 -25.95 50.53
C ALA A 368 14.68 -25.16 49.91
N SER A 369 13.43 -25.62 49.76
CA SER A 369 12.54 -26.55 50.48
C SER A 369 11.64 -25.89 51.54
N GLU A 370 10.33 -25.92 51.23
CA GLU A 370 9.17 -25.95 52.15
C GLU A 370 8.67 -24.70 52.90
N SER A 371 7.56 -24.19 52.35
CA SER A 371 6.27 -23.97 53.07
C SER A 371 6.04 -22.69 53.88
N GLY A 372 4.79 -22.21 53.83
CA GLY A 372 4.28 -21.07 54.61
C GLY A 372 2.92 -20.59 54.08
N ARG A 373 1.81 -20.99 54.71
CA ARG A 373 0.45 -20.54 54.34
C ARG A 373 0.10 -19.19 54.98
N SER A 374 -0.65 -18.33 54.27
CA SER A 374 -1.54 -17.31 54.86
C SER A 374 -2.55 -16.76 53.83
N ALA A 375 -3.80 -16.56 54.26
CA ALA A 375 -4.97 -15.96 53.56
C ALA A 375 -6.10 -15.79 54.60
N PRO A 376 -7.27 -15.13 54.33
CA PRO A 376 -7.69 -14.27 53.20
C PRO A 376 -7.39 -12.77 53.51
N HIS A 377 -8.13 -11.68 53.21
CA HIS A 377 -9.46 -11.27 52.64
C HIS A 377 -9.34 -9.75 52.22
N ALA A 378 -10.24 -9.00 51.57
CA ALA A 378 -11.54 -9.18 50.86
C ALA A 378 -11.79 -7.92 49.96
N GLY A 379 -12.96 -7.81 49.30
CA GLY A 379 -13.44 -6.65 48.51
C GLY A 379 -13.41 -6.92 46.99
N GLU A 380 -14.51 -7.11 46.27
CA GLU A 380 -15.64 -6.20 45.95
C GLU A 380 -15.26 -5.02 45.02
N SER A 381 -16.04 -4.67 43.99
CA SER A 381 -17.10 -5.39 43.26
C SER A 381 -17.31 -4.73 41.88
N GLY A 382 -17.94 -5.39 40.90
CA GLY A 382 -18.20 -4.74 39.60
C GLY A 382 -18.44 -5.66 38.40
N ARG A 383 -19.57 -6.36 38.35
CA ARG A 383 -20.12 -6.93 37.11
C ARG A 383 -21.57 -6.48 36.94
N SER A 384 -21.87 -5.82 35.83
CA SER A 384 -23.24 -5.67 35.34
C SER A 384 -23.51 -6.72 34.26
N ALA A 385 -24.74 -7.19 34.17
CA ALA A 385 -25.13 -8.31 33.30
C ALA A 385 -26.28 -7.92 32.37
N LEU A 386 -26.23 -8.43 31.14
CA LEU A 386 -27.32 -8.34 30.17
C LEU A 386 -28.51 -9.18 30.63
N ARG A 387 -29.74 -8.67 30.40
CA ARG A 387 -31.00 -9.44 30.43
C ARG A 387 -31.92 -8.95 29.30
N ALA A 388 -32.90 -9.78 28.95
CA ALA A 388 -33.73 -9.65 27.75
C ALA A 388 -35.24 -9.71 28.05
N GLY A 389 -36.07 -9.48 27.02
CA GLY A 389 -37.53 -9.36 27.08
C GLY A 389 -38.00 -7.91 27.29
N GLU A 390 -39.18 -7.46 26.87
CA GLU A 390 -40.31 -8.03 26.09
C GLU A 390 -41.28 -6.86 25.74
N SER A 391 -42.22 -6.91 24.78
CA SER A 391 -42.51 -7.75 23.59
C SER A 391 -43.57 -7.01 22.72
N GLY A 392 -43.87 -7.45 21.48
CA GLY A 392 -44.89 -6.77 20.64
C GLY A 392 -45.12 -7.35 19.23
N GLU A 393 -46.39 -7.53 18.85
CA GLU A 393 -46.84 -8.24 17.64
C GLU A 393 -47.46 -7.34 16.55
N SER A 394 -47.68 -7.95 15.38
CA SER A 394 -48.75 -7.70 14.40
C SER A 394 -48.56 -6.64 13.29
N ALA A 395 -48.64 -7.17 12.07
CA ALA A 395 -49.21 -6.56 10.86
C ALA A 395 -50.31 -7.53 10.36
N PRO A 396 -51.03 -7.30 9.23
CA PRO A 396 -51.15 -6.11 8.38
C PRO A 396 -52.64 -5.70 8.19
N ARG A 397 -52.92 -4.71 7.30
CA ARG A 397 -54.21 -4.60 6.57
C ARG A 397 -54.10 -3.71 5.34
N ALA A 398 -55.08 -3.82 4.42
CA ALA A 398 -55.11 -3.14 3.12
C ALA A 398 -56.53 -2.65 2.76
N GLY A 399 -56.61 -1.75 1.77
CA GLY A 399 -57.85 -1.19 1.19
C GLY A 399 -58.31 0.14 1.83
N ASP A 400 -59.07 1.01 1.16
CA ASP A 400 -59.44 1.07 -0.27
C ASP A 400 -60.05 2.46 -0.63
N SER A 401 -60.26 2.72 -1.93
CA SER A 401 -61.20 3.67 -2.56
C SER A 401 -60.88 5.19 -2.65
N GLY A 402 -61.25 5.79 -3.79
CA GLY A 402 -61.42 7.24 -4.01
C GLY A 402 -60.24 8.00 -4.66
N GLY A 403 -60.27 8.46 -5.93
CA GLY A 403 -61.22 8.18 -7.01
C GLY A 403 -61.86 9.41 -7.69
N VAL A 404 -61.09 10.25 -8.41
CA VAL A 404 -61.61 11.27 -9.35
C VAL A 404 -60.70 11.39 -10.59
N ALA A 405 -61.32 11.53 -11.77
CA ALA A 405 -60.77 11.88 -13.09
C ALA A 405 -61.85 12.73 -13.82
N PRO A 406 -61.71 13.22 -15.09
CA PRO A 406 -60.60 13.06 -16.05
C PRO A 406 -60.20 14.37 -16.79
N HIS A 407 -59.26 14.27 -17.74
CA HIS A 407 -59.22 14.89 -19.09
C HIS A 407 -57.81 14.65 -19.72
N ALA A 408 -57.56 14.69 -21.03
CA ALA A 408 -58.24 14.22 -22.25
C ALA A 408 -57.33 14.58 -23.47
N GLY A 409 -57.26 13.74 -24.50
CA GLY A 409 -56.35 13.87 -25.67
C GLY A 409 -55.33 12.73 -25.72
N GLU A 410 -55.16 11.89 -26.75
CA GLU A 410 -55.08 12.12 -28.22
C GLU A 410 -53.83 12.94 -28.61
N THR A 411 -52.94 12.55 -29.52
CA THR A 411 -52.77 11.33 -30.37
C THR A 411 -51.25 11.23 -30.74
N GLN A 412 -50.67 10.23 -31.42
CA GLN A 412 -51.14 9.11 -32.27
C GLN A 412 -50.14 7.91 -32.14
N TRP A 413 -50.25 6.90 -33.01
CA TRP A 413 -49.18 5.95 -33.36
C TRP A 413 -49.04 5.88 -34.89
N ASP A 414 -47.80 5.87 -35.38
CA ASP A 414 -47.35 5.37 -36.70
C ASP A 414 -45.81 5.19 -36.61
N GLY A 415 -45.14 4.25 -37.27
CA GLY A 415 -45.66 3.28 -38.24
C GLY A 415 -44.73 3.16 -39.46
N GLY A 416 -43.64 2.40 -39.37
CA GLY A 416 -42.74 2.21 -40.53
C GLY A 416 -41.49 1.41 -40.22
N ALA A 417 -41.25 0.35 -41.01
CA ALA A 417 -40.06 -0.50 -40.92
C ALA A 417 -39.18 -0.36 -42.16
N ARG A 418 -37.86 -0.52 -41.98
CA ARG A 418 -36.89 -0.99 -42.98
C ARG A 418 -35.60 -1.42 -42.33
#